data_AF-A0A925GCN8-F1
#
_entry.id   AF-A0A925GCN8-F1
#
_cell.length_a   1.000
_cell.length_b   1.000
_cell.length_c   1.000
_cell.angle_alpha   90.00
_cell.angle_beta   90.00
_cell.angle_gamma   90.00
#
_symmetry.space_group_name_H-M   'P 1'
#
loop_
_entity.id
_entity.type
_entity.pdbx_description
1 polymer ?
#
loop_
_entity_poly.entity_id
_entity_poly.type
_entity_poly.pdbx_seq_one_letter_code
_entity_poly.pdbx_strand_id
1 'polypeptide(L)'
;MHTLTPRVYGFRGPLLVAALLTWGASAFAQSAGEVEFSRGVAFAQTPGQMPRTMGKGLALKEGDRLTTSDGSTAIVKLQDGTRMTLRPNSEMIVKTYQFKEGSAQNSMVMQLLRGGFRAITGLISKSSPDAARVQTATATIGIRGTDFDARICGPECRAESAKVTEPTRANAVLASAKLVGVQGEIYAADGAGVRRRMVDGASVYPGEVVQTGAGAKVVLAFRDESRLTLGANTQFRVDSFVFDNKNPTEGKFLVTLLRGSLRALTGLIGKSNTRNVGFTTPTATIGIRGTGLDMDCSEADCSFFTWLGTIEVAPNGQTALQTLQAGQGLFVGKSGIRPLTAPTLDNLPRPDTVPVNVQQLFASGSVSPDDEGLFVFVRDGHIEIVSTKEALQLGRGETGYAGLDGKTGRPANIPLFIQYDKVPLPNTTNPVLLNLLGDLGTGANQQCR
;
A
#
# COMPACT_ATOMS: atom_id res chain seq x y z
N MET A 1 51.91 -60.75 -61.10
CA MET A 1 53.34 -60.38 -61.05
C MET A 1 53.51 -59.23 -60.08
N HIS A 2 54.52 -59.34 -59.21
CA HIS A 2 55.04 -58.38 -58.23
C HIS A 2 54.19 -57.99 -57.00
N THR A 3 54.55 -58.68 -55.92
CA THR A 3 54.44 -58.37 -54.50
C THR A 3 55.31 -57.17 -54.09
N LEU A 4 54.79 -56.30 -53.22
CA LEU A 4 55.58 -55.35 -52.41
C LEU A 4 55.06 -55.35 -50.96
N THR A 5 55.95 -55.64 -50.02
CA THR A 5 55.84 -55.34 -48.58
C THR A 5 56.24 -53.88 -48.32
N PRO A 6 55.83 -53.26 -47.20
CA PRO A 6 56.73 -53.15 -46.04
C PRO A 6 56.01 -53.24 -44.67
N ARG A 7 56.55 -53.97 -43.68
CA ARG A 7 57.50 -53.58 -42.62
C ARG A 7 56.87 -52.72 -41.50
N VAL A 8 56.58 -53.39 -40.38
CA VAL A 8 56.13 -52.87 -39.08
C VAL A 8 57.34 -52.48 -38.23
N TYR A 9 57.33 -51.29 -37.62
CA TYR A 9 58.08 -50.96 -36.41
C TYR A 9 57.28 -49.96 -35.56
N GLY A 10 57.12 -50.29 -34.27
CA GLY A 10 56.34 -49.51 -33.32
C GLY A 10 57.08 -48.31 -32.74
N PHE A 11 56.31 -47.37 -32.19
CA PHE A 11 56.80 -46.32 -31.29
C PHE A 11 55.82 -46.12 -30.14
N ARG A 12 56.36 -46.19 -28.92
CA ARG A 12 55.71 -45.85 -27.64
C ARG A 12 55.64 -44.32 -27.50
N GLY A 13 54.53 -43.79 -26.99
CA GLY A 13 54.38 -42.39 -26.53
C GLY A 13 53.48 -42.32 -25.29
N PRO A 14 53.80 -41.49 -24.27
CA PRO A 14 53.20 -41.58 -22.94
C PRO A 14 51.86 -40.84 -22.81
N LEU A 15 50.98 -41.36 -21.95
CA LEU A 15 49.75 -40.70 -21.51
C LEU A 15 50.07 -39.44 -20.71
N LEU A 16 49.55 -38.30 -21.16
CA LEU A 16 49.44 -37.05 -20.41
C LEU A 16 48.03 -36.95 -19.82
N VAL A 17 47.92 -37.16 -18.50
CA VAL A 17 46.69 -36.93 -17.73
C VAL A 17 46.62 -35.44 -17.40
N ALA A 18 45.76 -34.71 -18.10
CA ALA A 18 45.47 -33.31 -17.80
C ALA A 18 44.48 -33.23 -16.62
N ALA A 19 44.98 -32.86 -15.44
CA ALA A 19 44.16 -32.55 -14.28
C ALA A 19 43.45 -31.20 -14.48
N LEU A 20 42.16 -31.23 -14.81
CA LEU A 20 41.28 -30.06 -14.77
C LEU A 20 41.03 -29.66 -13.30
N LEU A 21 41.81 -28.69 -12.82
CA LEU A 21 41.51 -27.92 -11.61
C LEU A 21 40.28 -27.05 -11.88
N THR A 22 39.10 -27.52 -11.46
CA THR A 22 37.91 -26.68 -11.38
C THR A 22 38.08 -25.67 -10.25
N TRP A 23 38.42 -24.42 -10.60
CA TRP A 23 38.27 -23.30 -9.66
C TRP A 23 36.78 -23.15 -9.34
N GLY A 24 36.39 -23.64 -8.16
CA GLY A 24 35.11 -23.31 -7.57
C GLY A 24 35.10 -21.82 -7.24
N ALA A 25 34.48 -21.01 -8.10
CA ALA A 25 34.14 -19.64 -7.75
C ALA A 25 33.20 -19.72 -6.54
N SER A 26 33.73 -19.40 -5.36
CA SER A 26 32.92 -19.23 -4.17
C SER A 26 32.03 -18.02 -4.43
N ALA A 27 30.77 -18.26 -4.75
CA ALA A 27 29.78 -17.20 -4.83
C ALA A 27 29.62 -16.61 -3.43
N PHE A 28 30.25 -15.45 -3.19
CA PHE A 28 30.03 -14.70 -1.97
C PHE A 28 28.56 -14.27 -1.95
N ALA A 29 27.79 -14.80 -1.00
CA ALA A 29 26.42 -14.36 -0.77
C ALA A 29 26.42 -12.84 -0.53
N GLN A 30 25.65 -12.11 -1.34
CA GLN A 30 25.53 -10.66 -1.26
C GLN A 30 25.04 -10.27 0.15
N SER A 31 25.67 -9.25 0.73
CA SER A 31 25.22 -8.68 2.01
C SER A 31 23.81 -8.11 1.83
N ALA A 32 22.88 -8.58 2.65
CA ALA A 32 21.52 -8.07 2.68
C ALA A 32 21.38 -6.83 3.58
N GLY A 33 22.28 -6.72 4.57
CA GLY A 33 22.22 -5.66 5.56
C GLY A 33 23.12 -5.92 6.77
N GLU A 34 22.83 -5.26 7.87
CA GLU A 34 23.53 -5.38 9.14
C GLU A 34 22.61 -5.22 10.35
N VAL A 35 23.06 -5.69 11.50
CA VAL A 35 22.43 -5.42 12.79
C VAL A 35 22.86 -4.04 13.29
N GLU A 36 21.93 -3.08 13.43
CA GLU A 36 22.22 -1.76 14.00
C GLU A 36 22.22 -1.80 15.54
N PHE A 37 21.33 -2.61 16.13
CA PHE A 37 21.18 -2.73 17.57
C PHE A 37 20.61 -4.10 17.96
N SER A 38 20.97 -4.60 19.15
CA SER A 38 20.40 -5.81 19.71
C SER A 38 20.42 -5.74 21.24
N ARG A 39 19.35 -6.20 21.87
CA ARG A 39 19.20 -6.32 23.33
C ARG A 39 18.71 -7.72 23.65
N GLY A 40 19.31 -8.34 24.65
CA GLY A 40 19.00 -9.72 25.04
C GLY A 40 19.67 -10.73 24.11
N VAL A 41 19.09 -11.92 24.01
CA VAL A 41 19.64 -13.03 23.25
C VAL A 41 18.99 -13.08 21.87
N ALA A 42 19.81 -12.92 20.84
CA ALA A 42 19.35 -12.99 19.46
C ALA A 42 20.43 -13.56 18.54
N PHE A 43 20.04 -14.31 17.51
CA PHE A 43 20.93 -15.01 16.59
C PHE A 43 20.56 -14.78 15.13
N ALA A 44 21.57 -14.75 14.26
CA ALA A 44 21.43 -14.89 12.82
C ALA A 44 22.11 -16.20 12.40
N GLN A 45 21.41 -17.05 11.66
CA GLN A 45 21.92 -18.35 11.23
C GLN A 45 21.80 -18.50 9.72
N THR A 46 22.94 -18.66 9.05
CA THR A 46 22.98 -19.05 7.64
C THR A 46 22.72 -20.57 7.54
N PRO A 47 21.94 -21.05 6.56
CA PRO A 47 21.68 -22.48 6.41
C PRO A 47 22.96 -23.31 6.35
N GLY A 48 23.02 -24.38 7.15
CA GLY A 48 24.20 -25.25 7.26
C GLY A 48 25.38 -24.67 8.06
N GLN A 49 25.23 -23.47 8.64
CA GLN A 49 26.25 -22.84 9.48
C GLN A 49 25.80 -22.74 10.95
N MET A 50 26.78 -22.58 11.84
CA MET A 50 26.51 -22.33 13.26
C MET A 50 25.82 -20.96 13.45
N PRO A 51 24.88 -20.82 14.41
CA PRO A 51 24.28 -19.54 14.73
C PRO A 51 25.31 -18.49 15.15
N ARG A 52 25.11 -17.25 14.71
CA ARG A 52 25.95 -16.09 15.03
C ARG A 52 25.15 -15.14 15.93
N THR A 53 25.69 -14.74 17.08
CA THR A 53 25.02 -13.77 17.95
C THR A 53 24.82 -12.43 17.23
N MET A 54 23.61 -11.89 17.25
CA MET A 54 23.30 -10.59 16.65
C MET A 54 23.87 -9.45 17.50
N GLY A 55 25.15 -9.16 17.33
CA GLY A 55 25.79 -7.94 17.82
C GLY A 55 25.74 -6.81 16.79
N LYS A 56 25.89 -5.56 17.25
CA LYS A 56 25.98 -4.39 16.36
C LYS A 56 27.08 -4.60 15.29
N GLY A 57 26.75 -4.30 14.03
CA GLY A 57 27.63 -4.46 12.87
C GLY A 57 27.69 -5.88 12.30
N LEU A 58 26.96 -6.85 12.86
CA LEU A 58 26.89 -8.18 12.27
C LEU A 58 26.25 -8.09 10.88
N ALA A 59 26.99 -8.50 9.84
CA ALA A 59 26.48 -8.59 8.48
C ALA A 59 25.44 -9.70 8.34
N LEU A 60 24.30 -9.34 7.74
CA LEU A 60 23.21 -10.21 7.38
C LEU A 60 23.32 -10.59 5.90
N LYS A 61 22.96 -11.84 5.59
CA LYS A 61 23.05 -12.43 4.25
C LYS A 61 21.67 -12.89 3.81
N GLU A 62 21.47 -12.97 2.50
CA GLU A 62 20.38 -13.77 1.95
C GLU A 62 20.45 -15.21 2.48
N GLY A 63 19.30 -15.77 2.84
CA GLY A 63 19.12 -17.06 3.48
C GLY A 63 19.20 -17.04 5.00
N ASP A 64 19.66 -15.95 5.63
CA ASP A 64 19.80 -15.91 7.10
C ASP A 64 18.44 -16.02 7.80
N ARG A 65 18.40 -16.87 8.82
CA ARG A 65 17.33 -16.94 9.82
C ARG A 65 17.71 -16.08 11.03
N LEU A 66 16.90 -15.07 11.31
CA LEU A 66 17.02 -14.16 12.44
C LEU A 66 16.06 -14.61 13.54
N THR A 67 16.55 -14.77 14.76
CA THR A 67 15.77 -15.22 15.91
C THR A 67 16.02 -14.32 17.11
N THR A 68 14.95 -13.83 17.73
CA THR A 68 14.97 -13.08 18.99
C THR A 68 14.30 -13.91 20.08
N SER A 69 14.99 -14.08 21.21
CA SER A 69 14.44 -14.78 22.38
C SER A 69 13.42 -13.93 23.15
N ASP A 70 12.89 -14.47 24.23
CA ASP A 70 12.02 -13.74 25.14
C ASP A 70 12.72 -12.48 25.70
N GLY A 71 11.96 -11.39 25.87
CA GLY A 71 12.45 -10.06 26.24
C GLY A 71 13.46 -9.41 25.27
N SER A 72 13.87 -10.11 24.21
CA SER A 72 14.96 -9.71 23.32
C SER A 72 14.44 -8.95 22.10
N THR A 73 15.18 -7.95 21.66
CA THR A 73 14.82 -7.15 20.48
C THR A 73 16.07 -6.89 19.64
N ALA A 74 15.88 -6.72 18.34
CA ALA A 74 16.97 -6.37 17.45
C ALA A 74 16.50 -5.42 16.36
N ILE A 75 17.32 -4.43 16.04
CA ILE A 75 17.13 -3.51 14.92
C ILE A 75 18.10 -3.91 13.83
N VAL A 76 17.57 -4.21 12.66
CA VAL A 76 18.35 -4.53 11.47
C VAL A 76 18.14 -3.44 10.42
N LYS A 77 19.20 -3.12 9.68
CA LYS A 77 19.17 -2.21 8.55
C LYS A 77 19.60 -2.95 7.30
N LEU A 78 18.79 -2.87 6.26
CA LEU A 78 19.08 -3.44 4.95
C LEU A 78 19.75 -2.41 4.04
N GLN A 79 20.38 -2.87 2.96
CA GLN A 79 21.15 -2.03 2.06
C GLN A 79 20.31 -0.96 1.32
N ASP A 80 19.02 -1.20 1.13
CA ASP A 80 18.06 -0.27 0.52
C ASP A 80 17.59 0.84 1.48
N GLY A 81 18.10 0.83 2.72
CA GLY A 81 17.72 1.75 3.78
C GLY A 81 16.52 1.30 4.61
N THR A 82 15.92 0.14 4.32
CA THR A 82 14.87 -0.44 5.17
C THR A 82 15.42 -0.69 6.57
N ARG A 83 14.69 -0.28 7.61
CA ARG A 83 14.99 -0.60 9.00
C ARG A 83 13.86 -1.41 9.61
N MET A 84 14.20 -2.47 10.33
CA MET A 84 13.22 -3.33 10.98
C MET A 84 13.59 -3.61 12.43
N THR A 85 12.65 -3.42 13.35
CA THR A 85 12.75 -3.90 14.72
C THR A 85 12.06 -5.25 14.82
N LEU A 86 12.82 -6.31 15.11
CA LEU A 86 12.28 -7.63 15.47
C LEU A 86 11.82 -7.60 16.94
N ARG A 87 10.56 -7.98 17.16
CA ARG A 87 9.94 -8.09 18.50
C ARG A 87 10.50 -9.30 19.27
N PRO A 88 10.29 -9.40 20.59
CA PRO A 88 10.59 -10.64 21.32
C PRO A 88 9.88 -11.85 20.70
N ASN A 89 10.51 -13.03 20.84
CA ASN A 89 9.97 -14.30 20.37
C ASN A 89 9.68 -14.33 18.85
N SER A 90 10.53 -13.69 18.05
CA SER A 90 10.36 -13.61 16.59
C SER A 90 11.34 -14.48 15.84
N GLU A 91 10.88 -15.00 14.71
CA GLU A 91 11.70 -15.74 13.76
C GLU A 91 11.40 -15.27 12.34
N MET A 92 12.43 -14.73 11.68
CA MET A 92 12.33 -14.15 10.35
C MET A 92 13.45 -14.68 9.46
N ILE A 93 13.15 -14.99 8.20
CA ILE A 93 14.14 -15.40 7.21
C ILE A 93 14.29 -14.30 6.15
N VAL A 94 15.53 -13.93 5.85
CA VAL A 94 15.88 -13.07 4.71
C VAL A 94 15.88 -13.94 3.45
N LYS A 95 14.71 -14.25 2.90
CA LYS A 95 14.58 -15.30 1.87
C LYS A 95 15.23 -14.91 0.54
N THR A 96 14.99 -13.69 0.08
CA THR A 96 15.60 -13.14 -1.14
C THR A 96 15.89 -11.67 -0.94
N TYR A 97 17.09 -11.23 -1.28
CA TYR A 97 17.46 -9.83 -1.19
C TYR A 97 18.40 -9.42 -2.33
N GLN A 98 17.85 -8.68 -3.28
CA GLN A 98 18.58 -8.11 -4.41
C GLN A 98 18.30 -6.61 -4.46
N PHE A 99 19.35 -5.83 -4.22
CA PHE A 99 19.28 -4.38 -4.29
C PHE A 99 20.40 -3.83 -5.15
N LYS A 100 20.00 -3.05 -6.15
CA LYS A 100 20.84 -2.13 -6.90
C LYS A 100 20.03 -0.86 -7.12
N GLU A 101 20.56 0.27 -6.69
CA GLU A 101 19.88 1.55 -6.83
C GLU A 101 19.50 1.82 -8.31
N GLY A 102 18.27 2.28 -8.53
CA GLY A 102 17.71 2.52 -9.86
C GLY A 102 17.37 1.26 -10.68
N SER A 103 17.64 0.05 -10.18
CA SER A 103 17.33 -1.19 -10.91
C SER A 103 15.85 -1.58 -10.80
N ALA A 104 15.26 -1.93 -11.94
CA ALA A 104 13.92 -2.53 -11.98
C ALA A 104 13.89 -3.98 -11.46
N GLN A 105 15.05 -4.64 -11.35
CA GLN A 105 15.18 -6.05 -10.91
C GLN A 105 15.31 -6.20 -9.39
N ASN A 106 15.13 -5.12 -8.63
CA ASN A 106 15.19 -5.18 -7.18
C ASN A 106 14.13 -6.14 -6.61
N SER A 107 14.49 -6.86 -5.55
CA SER A 107 13.61 -7.83 -4.88
C SER A 107 13.96 -7.92 -3.40
N MET A 108 12.94 -7.91 -2.54
CA MET A 108 13.05 -8.14 -1.11
C MET A 108 11.92 -9.07 -0.69
N VAL A 109 12.25 -10.33 -0.41
CA VAL A 109 11.31 -11.31 0.13
C VAL A 109 11.79 -11.71 1.52
N MET A 110 10.98 -11.37 2.51
CA MET A 110 11.16 -11.80 3.90
C MET A 110 10.14 -12.91 4.19
N GLN A 111 10.45 -13.79 5.13
CA GLN A 111 9.49 -14.79 5.62
C GLN A 111 9.41 -14.70 7.14
N LEU A 112 8.27 -14.31 7.67
CA LEU A 112 7.99 -14.29 9.11
C LEU A 112 7.35 -15.63 9.49
N LEU A 113 8.01 -16.39 10.37
CA LEU A 113 7.54 -17.69 10.82
C LEU A 113 6.73 -17.59 12.11
N ARG A 114 7.14 -16.69 13.01
CA ARG A 114 6.44 -16.38 14.28
C ARG A 114 6.88 -15.02 14.81
N GLY A 115 6.17 -14.53 15.82
CA GLY A 115 6.49 -13.26 16.46
C GLY A 115 5.99 -12.07 15.63
N GLY A 116 6.75 -11.00 15.59
CA GLY A 116 6.42 -9.82 14.81
C GLY A 116 7.57 -8.86 14.63
N PHE A 117 7.33 -7.84 13.83
CA PHE A 117 8.31 -6.79 13.58
C PHE A 117 7.59 -5.49 13.24
N ARG A 118 8.33 -4.39 13.40
CA ARG A 118 7.98 -3.10 12.82
C ARG A 118 9.02 -2.73 11.79
N ALA A 119 8.61 -2.19 10.64
CA ALA A 119 9.49 -1.82 9.55
C ALA A 119 9.22 -0.40 9.05
N ILE A 120 10.29 0.34 8.80
CA ILE A 120 10.27 1.56 7.98
C ILE A 120 11.00 1.22 6.69
N THR A 121 10.26 1.23 5.58
CA THR A 121 10.76 0.67 4.32
C THR A 121 11.60 1.65 3.49
N GLY A 122 12.59 1.08 2.80
CA GLY A 122 13.60 1.78 2.02
C GLY A 122 13.21 2.01 0.56
N LEU A 123 14.21 2.04 -0.31
CA LEU A 123 14.04 2.40 -1.73
C LEU A 123 13.29 1.34 -2.54
N ILE A 124 13.45 0.05 -2.22
CA ILE A 124 12.83 -1.04 -3.00
C ILE A 124 11.31 -0.91 -3.04
N SER A 125 10.67 -0.66 -1.90
CA SER A 125 9.22 -0.54 -1.79
C SER A 125 8.66 0.73 -2.44
N LYS A 126 9.53 1.73 -2.71
CA LYS A 126 9.16 3.01 -3.32
C LYS A 126 9.33 2.99 -4.84
N SER A 127 10.39 2.36 -5.34
CA SER A 127 10.70 2.34 -6.78
C SER A 127 9.97 1.22 -7.52
N SER A 128 9.73 0.09 -6.85
CA SER A 128 9.24 -1.15 -7.47
C SER A 128 8.05 -1.69 -6.66
N PRO A 129 6.80 -1.32 -7.01
CA PRO A 129 5.59 -1.56 -6.21
C PRO A 129 5.24 -3.02 -5.87
N ASP A 130 6.00 -3.99 -6.37
CA ASP A 130 5.80 -5.41 -6.15
C ASP A 130 7.11 -6.13 -5.80
N ALA A 131 8.19 -5.41 -5.50
CA ALA A 131 9.49 -6.01 -5.20
C ALA A 131 9.61 -6.41 -3.72
N ALA A 132 8.92 -5.69 -2.83
CA ALA A 132 9.00 -5.88 -1.39
C ALA A 132 7.81 -6.70 -0.87
N ARG A 133 8.09 -7.88 -0.30
CA ARG A 133 7.08 -8.78 0.27
C ARG A 133 7.52 -9.41 1.58
N VAL A 134 6.55 -9.70 2.44
CA VAL A 134 6.74 -10.55 3.63
C VAL A 134 5.77 -11.73 3.53
N GLN A 135 6.30 -12.94 3.54
CA GLN A 135 5.54 -14.19 3.52
C GLN A 135 5.30 -14.68 4.95
N THR A 136 4.08 -15.11 5.24
CA THR A 136 3.72 -15.79 6.50
C THR A 136 3.02 -17.11 6.19
N ALA A 137 2.61 -17.84 7.23
CA ALA A 137 1.80 -19.05 7.06
C ALA A 137 0.38 -18.76 6.54
N THR A 138 -0.18 -17.58 6.82
CA THR A 138 -1.58 -17.23 6.47
C THR A 138 -1.70 -16.36 5.23
N ALA A 139 -0.69 -15.52 4.94
CA ALA A 139 -0.77 -14.56 3.85
C ALA A 139 0.60 -14.07 3.38
N THR A 140 0.60 -13.38 2.24
CA THR A 140 1.72 -12.56 1.77
C THR A 140 1.37 -11.09 1.90
N ILE A 141 2.23 -10.33 2.55
CA ILE A 141 2.15 -8.87 2.67
C ILE A 141 2.91 -8.26 1.49
N GLY A 142 2.23 -7.56 0.59
CA GLY A 142 2.81 -6.69 -0.43
C GLY A 142 3.05 -5.29 0.13
N ILE A 143 4.28 -4.78 -0.01
CA ILE A 143 4.75 -3.58 0.67
C ILE A 143 4.97 -2.44 -0.33
N ARG A 144 4.26 -1.32 -0.17
CA ARG A 144 4.32 -0.17 -1.08
C ARG A 144 4.55 1.13 -0.30
N GLY A 145 5.82 1.37 0.02
CA GLY A 145 6.30 2.56 0.74
C GLY A 145 5.57 2.82 2.06
N THR A 146 5.95 2.11 3.13
CA THR A 146 5.21 2.15 4.40
C THR A 146 6.11 2.09 5.66
N ASP A 147 5.62 2.69 6.74
CA ASP A 147 5.91 2.33 8.13
C ASP A 147 4.77 1.44 8.61
N PHE A 148 5.07 0.20 9.02
CA PHE A 148 4.04 -0.76 9.41
C PHE A 148 4.55 -1.76 10.45
N ASP A 149 3.61 -2.34 11.18
CA ASP A 149 3.81 -3.44 12.11
C ASP A 149 3.16 -4.69 11.52
N ALA A 150 3.81 -5.84 11.64
CA ALA A 150 3.23 -7.14 11.34
C ALA A 150 3.48 -8.10 12.50
N ARG A 151 2.42 -8.77 12.97
CA ARG A 151 2.46 -9.69 14.09
C ARG A 151 1.66 -10.95 13.75
N ILE A 152 2.32 -12.11 13.83
CA ILE A 152 1.61 -13.39 13.87
C ILE A 152 1.20 -13.62 15.31
N CYS A 153 -0.09 -13.71 15.57
CA CYS A 153 -0.69 -13.83 16.89
C CYS A 153 -1.25 -15.22 17.14
N GLY A 154 -0.90 -15.77 18.30
CA GLY A 154 -1.66 -16.80 19.00
C GLY A 154 -2.21 -16.26 20.33
N PRO A 155 -2.38 -17.12 21.35
CA PRO A 155 -2.87 -16.74 22.68
C PRO A 155 -2.04 -15.66 23.39
N GLU A 156 -0.77 -15.49 23.00
CA GLU A 156 0.14 -14.51 23.59
C GLU A 156 -0.26 -13.05 23.30
N CYS A 157 -0.87 -12.77 22.14
CA CYS A 157 -1.33 -11.42 21.81
C CYS A 157 -2.50 -10.97 22.70
N ARG A 158 -3.38 -11.91 23.08
CA ARG A 158 -4.45 -11.69 24.06
C ARG A 158 -3.87 -11.39 25.44
N ALA A 159 -2.90 -12.20 25.87
CA ALA A 159 -2.22 -12.01 27.15
C ALA A 159 -1.44 -10.67 27.22
N GLU A 160 -0.88 -10.21 26.10
CA GLU A 160 -0.24 -8.90 25.99
C GLU A 160 -1.27 -7.77 26.08
N SER A 161 -2.37 -7.86 25.33
CA SER A 161 -3.44 -6.87 25.35
C SER A 161 -4.10 -6.74 26.73
N ALA A 162 -4.26 -7.84 27.47
CA ALA A 162 -4.83 -7.83 28.81
C ALA A 162 -4.00 -7.04 29.84
N LYS A 163 -2.73 -6.72 29.54
CA LYS A 163 -1.85 -5.92 30.40
C LYS A 163 -1.95 -4.41 30.11
N VAL A 164 -2.66 -4.02 29.05
CA VAL A 164 -2.82 -2.62 28.63
C VAL A 164 -4.10 -2.07 29.26
N THR A 165 -4.01 -0.96 29.97
CA THR A 165 -5.14 -0.33 30.67
C THR A 165 -5.75 0.81 29.86
N GLU A 166 -5.04 1.28 28.83
CA GLU A 166 -5.47 2.34 27.93
C GLU A 166 -6.62 1.90 27.00
N PRO A 167 -7.50 2.84 26.60
CA PRO A 167 -8.66 2.53 25.78
C PRO A 167 -8.27 2.13 24.35
N THR A 168 -9.04 1.20 23.79
CA THR A 168 -8.94 0.82 22.37
C THR A 168 -9.36 1.97 21.48
N ARG A 169 -8.62 2.20 20.39
CA ARG A 169 -9.03 3.14 19.33
C ARG A 169 -9.77 2.43 18.22
N ALA A 170 -10.78 3.10 17.66
CA ALA A 170 -11.49 2.61 16.49
C ALA A 170 -10.53 2.47 15.29
N ASN A 171 -10.65 1.37 14.56
CA ASN A 171 -9.91 1.12 13.32
C ASN A 171 -10.63 1.79 12.14
N ALA A 172 -10.64 3.13 12.14
CA ALA A 172 -11.37 3.90 11.16
C ALA A 172 -10.64 3.94 9.81
N VAL A 173 -11.34 3.55 8.74
CA VAL A 173 -10.81 3.72 7.37
C VAL A 173 -10.93 5.19 6.98
N LEU A 174 -9.81 5.91 7.03
CA LEU A 174 -9.74 7.35 6.75
C LEU A 174 -9.75 7.70 5.25
N ALA A 175 -9.57 6.71 4.39
CA ALA A 175 -9.57 6.90 2.94
C ALA A 175 -10.94 7.39 2.45
N SER A 176 -10.95 8.42 1.60
CA SER A 176 -12.16 8.86 0.90
C SER A 176 -12.56 7.85 -0.18
N ALA A 177 -11.56 7.40 -0.95
CA ALA A 177 -11.71 6.44 -2.02
C ALA A 177 -10.55 5.44 -2.05
N LYS A 178 -10.75 4.34 -2.78
CA LYS A 178 -9.68 3.40 -3.16
C LYS A 178 -9.70 3.22 -4.68
N LEU A 179 -8.53 3.00 -5.28
CA LEU A 179 -8.38 2.79 -6.71
C LEU A 179 -8.79 1.36 -7.09
N VAL A 180 -9.42 1.21 -8.25
CA VAL A 180 -9.80 -0.06 -8.85
C VAL A 180 -9.58 -0.01 -10.36
N GLY A 181 -8.98 -1.07 -10.91
CA GLY A 181 -8.75 -1.21 -12.34
C GLY A 181 -7.72 -0.21 -12.89
N VAL A 182 -6.62 -0.02 -12.15
CA VAL A 182 -5.52 0.87 -12.52
C VAL A 182 -4.88 0.43 -13.83
N GLN A 183 -4.87 1.34 -14.80
CA GLN A 183 -4.16 1.22 -16.06
C GLN A 183 -3.27 2.45 -16.25
N GLY A 184 -2.01 2.24 -16.61
CA GLY A 184 -1.03 3.33 -16.78
C GLY A 184 -0.48 3.88 -15.46
N GLU A 185 0.19 5.03 -15.54
CA GLU A 185 0.82 5.66 -14.38
C GLU A 185 -0.15 6.60 -13.66
N ILE A 186 -0.28 6.40 -12.35
CA ILE A 186 -1.17 7.18 -11.49
C ILE A 186 -0.42 7.57 -10.23
N TYR A 187 -0.61 8.82 -9.82
CA TYR A 187 0.02 9.38 -8.62
C TYR A 187 -1.04 10.06 -7.76
N ALA A 188 -0.82 10.08 -6.44
CA ALA A 188 -1.49 10.99 -5.54
C ALA A 188 -0.46 12.00 -5.02
N ALA A 189 -0.86 13.26 -4.92
CA ALA A 189 -0.08 14.34 -4.33
C ALA A 189 -0.83 14.92 -3.14
N ASP A 190 -0.17 15.06 -1.99
CA ASP A 190 -0.73 15.74 -0.82
C ASP A 190 -0.65 17.27 -0.94
N GLY A 191 -1.14 17.98 0.08
CA GLY A 191 -1.11 19.45 0.12
C GLY A 191 0.29 20.06 0.17
N ALA A 192 1.32 19.27 0.50
CA ALA A 192 2.72 19.68 0.44
C ALA A 192 3.38 19.37 -0.92
N GLY A 193 2.63 18.76 -1.85
CA GLY A 193 3.12 18.36 -3.17
C GLY A 193 3.94 17.07 -3.15
N VAL A 194 3.95 16.32 -2.04
CA VAL A 194 4.64 15.02 -1.97
C VAL A 194 3.87 14.02 -2.82
N ARG A 195 4.52 13.51 -3.87
CA ARG A 195 3.93 12.58 -4.83
C ARG A 195 4.24 11.13 -4.46
N ARG A 196 3.22 10.27 -4.52
CA ARG A 196 3.36 8.82 -4.38
C ARG A 196 2.70 8.10 -5.54
N ARG A 197 3.34 7.03 -6.02
CA ARG A 197 2.77 6.16 -7.06
C ARG A 197 1.59 5.39 -6.48
N MET A 198 0.52 5.28 -7.27
CA MET A 198 -0.72 4.62 -6.92
C MET A 198 -0.85 3.30 -7.68
N VAL A 199 -1.46 2.32 -7.03
CA VAL A 199 -1.75 0.99 -7.58
C VAL A 199 -3.20 0.61 -7.25
N ASP A 200 -3.66 -0.53 -7.73
CA ASP A 200 -4.96 -1.08 -7.32
C ASP A 200 -5.05 -1.20 -5.80
N GLY A 201 -6.20 -0.79 -5.24
CA GLY A 201 -6.43 -0.78 -3.80
C GLY A 201 -5.86 0.42 -3.05
N ALA A 202 -4.99 1.23 -3.66
CA ALA A 202 -4.38 2.37 -3.00
C ALA A 202 -5.44 3.39 -2.55
N SER A 203 -5.28 3.88 -1.31
CA SER A 203 -6.20 4.85 -0.70
C SER A 203 -5.98 6.25 -1.24
N VAL A 204 -7.05 7.01 -1.43
CA VAL A 204 -7.05 8.47 -1.67
C VAL A 204 -7.63 9.15 -0.44
N TYR A 205 -6.97 10.19 0.05
CA TYR A 205 -7.34 10.93 1.24
C TYR A 205 -7.91 12.32 0.93
N PRO A 206 -8.69 12.94 1.83
CA PRO A 206 -9.13 14.32 1.67
C PRO A 206 -7.95 15.26 1.48
N GLY A 207 -8.09 16.21 0.55
CA GLY A 207 -7.07 17.18 0.15
C GLY A 207 -6.09 16.68 -0.91
N GLU A 208 -6.01 15.37 -1.19
CA GLU A 208 -5.09 14.84 -2.20
C GLU A 208 -5.57 15.12 -3.62
N VAL A 209 -4.58 15.35 -4.50
CA VAL A 209 -4.76 15.42 -5.96
C VAL A 209 -4.31 14.11 -6.59
N VAL A 210 -5.25 13.40 -7.20
CA VAL A 210 -4.99 12.25 -8.07
C VAL A 210 -4.61 12.74 -9.46
N GLN A 211 -3.48 12.26 -9.97
CA GLN A 211 -2.90 12.61 -11.26
C GLN A 211 -2.76 11.35 -12.12
N THR A 212 -3.36 11.34 -13.31
CA THR A 212 -3.24 10.24 -14.27
C THR A 212 -2.31 10.66 -15.42
N GLY A 213 -1.46 9.72 -15.87
CA GLY A 213 -0.57 9.91 -17.01
C GLY A 213 -1.27 9.80 -18.36
N ALA A 214 -0.48 9.83 -19.43
CA ALA A 214 -0.97 9.58 -20.78
C ALA A 214 -1.48 8.14 -20.91
N GLY A 215 -2.64 7.95 -21.53
CA GLY A 215 -3.29 6.64 -21.68
C GLY A 215 -3.75 5.98 -20.38
N ALA A 216 -3.56 6.65 -19.23
CA ALA A 216 -3.94 6.10 -17.94
C ALA A 216 -5.45 6.16 -17.71
N LYS A 217 -5.95 5.22 -16.91
CA LYS A 217 -7.37 5.08 -16.59
C LYS A 217 -7.53 4.36 -15.25
N VAL A 218 -8.48 4.82 -14.45
CA VAL A 218 -8.76 4.21 -13.14
C VAL A 218 -10.16 4.53 -12.66
N VAL A 219 -10.74 3.63 -11.86
CA VAL A 219 -11.94 3.92 -11.07
C VAL A 219 -11.57 4.24 -9.63
N LEU A 220 -12.03 5.37 -9.13
CA LEU A 220 -12.07 5.70 -7.72
C LEU A 220 -13.40 5.21 -7.15
N ALA A 221 -13.34 4.24 -6.25
CA ALA A 221 -14.49 3.76 -5.49
C ALA A 221 -14.52 4.48 -4.13
N PHE A 222 -15.59 5.21 -3.83
CA PHE A 222 -15.76 5.95 -2.58
C PHE A 222 -16.53 5.14 -1.53
N ARG A 223 -16.37 5.51 -0.25
CA ARG A 223 -17.07 4.84 0.86
C ARG A 223 -18.60 4.96 0.80
N ASP A 224 -19.12 5.98 0.13
CA ASP A 224 -20.56 6.21 -0.04
C ASP A 224 -21.14 5.51 -1.28
N GLU A 225 -20.40 4.59 -1.89
CA GLU A 225 -20.73 3.91 -3.16
C GLU A 225 -20.66 4.80 -4.41
N SER A 226 -20.22 6.06 -4.31
CA SER A 226 -19.88 6.85 -5.50
C SER A 226 -18.72 6.19 -6.26
N ARG A 227 -18.77 6.24 -7.59
CA ARG A 227 -17.71 5.70 -8.47
C ARG A 227 -17.34 6.71 -9.55
N LEU A 228 -16.04 6.99 -9.65
CA LEU A 228 -15.51 8.01 -10.56
C LEU A 228 -14.42 7.38 -11.43
N THR A 229 -14.64 7.31 -12.74
CA THR A 229 -13.61 6.89 -13.68
C THR A 229 -12.83 8.11 -14.13
N LEU A 230 -11.53 8.13 -13.89
CA LEU A 230 -10.60 9.13 -14.42
C LEU A 230 -9.97 8.60 -15.70
N GLY A 231 -9.93 9.43 -16.75
CA GLY A 231 -9.18 9.10 -17.97
C GLY A 231 -7.77 9.69 -17.96
N ALA A 232 -7.18 9.82 -19.15
CA ALA A 232 -5.79 10.24 -19.30
C ALA A 232 -5.58 11.72 -18.97
N ASN A 233 -4.36 12.05 -18.51
CA ASN A 233 -3.93 13.43 -18.22
C ASN A 233 -4.80 14.21 -17.23
N THR A 234 -5.56 13.50 -16.41
CA THR A 234 -6.52 14.06 -15.44
C THR A 234 -5.80 14.51 -14.18
N GLN A 235 -6.23 15.67 -13.66
CA GLN A 235 -5.93 16.10 -12.30
C GLN A 235 -7.25 16.27 -11.54
N PHE A 236 -7.46 15.44 -10.53
CA PHE A 236 -8.69 15.36 -9.77
C PHE A 236 -8.39 15.47 -8.29
N ARG A 237 -9.08 16.35 -7.57
CA ARG A 237 -8.88 16.59 -6.14
C ARG A 237 -10.12 16.19 -5.36
N VAL A 238 -9.90 15.53 -4.22
CA VAL A 238 -10.95 15.30 -3.22
C VAL A 238 -10.91 16.46 -2.24
N ASP A 239 -11.81 17.45 -2.37
CA ASP A 239 -11.79 18.64 -1.50
C ASP A 239 -12.29 18.31 -0.08
N SER A 240 -13.42 17.62 0.01
CA SER A 240 -14.02 17.24 1.29
C SER A 240 -14.86 15.98 1.10
N PHE A 241 -14.56 14.97 1.91
CA PHE A 241 -15.35 13.76 1.95
C PHE A 241 -15.63 13.34 3.39
N VAL A 242 -16.90 13.46 3.78
CA VAL A 242 -17.42 13.02 5.08
C VAL A 242 -18.53 12.02 4.81
N PHE A 243 -18.42 10.84 5.40
CA PHE A 243 -19.44 9.82 5.24
C PHE A 243 -19.48 8.93 6.49
N ASP A 244 -20.67 8.81 7.05
CA ASP A 244 -21.05 7.80 8.02
C ASP A 244 -22.29 7.10 7.48
N ASN A 245 -22.21 5.77 7.32
CA ASN A 245 -23.32 4.98 6.80
C ASN A 245 -24.54 4.99 7.75
N LYS A 246 -24.35 5.29 9.04
CA LYS A 246 -25.46 5.45 9.99
C LYS A 246 -26.16 6.81 9.86
N ASN A 247 -25.44 7.83 9.38
CA ASN A 247 -25.92 9.21 9.26
C ASN A 247 -25.62 9.79 7.86
N PRO A 248 -26.11 9.17 6.77
CA PRO A 248 -25.72 9.55 5.41
C PRO A 248 -26.20 10.94 4.98
N THR A 249 -27.15 11.55 5.70
CA THR A 249 -27.66 12.92 5.45
C THR A 249 -26.68 14.02 5.87
N GLU A 250 -25.78 13.72 6.82
CA GLU A 250 -24.71 14.61 7.28
C GLU A 250 -23.44 14.47 6.42
N GLY A 251 -23.43 13.50 5.50
CA GLY A 251 -22.32 13.28 4.60
C GLY A 251 -22.06 14.47 3.68
N LYS A 252 -20.84 14.58 3.16
CA LYS A 252 -20.38 15.63 2.27
C LYS A 252 -19.47 15.03 1.21
N PHE A 253 -19.70 15.35 -0.06
CA PHE A 253 -18.90 14.87 -1.18
C PHE A 253 -18.61 16.04 -2.13
N LEU A 254 -17.53 16.76 -1.85
CA LEU A 254 -17.05 17.87 -2.68
C LEU A 254 -15.73 17.48 -3.35
N VAL A 255 -15.68 17.62 -4.67
CA VAL A 255 -14.54 17.25 -5.49
C VAL A 255 -14.29 18.29 -6.58
N THR A 256 -13.04 18.37 -7.05
CA THR A 256 -12.62 19.30 -8.10
C THR A 256 -11.96 18.53 -9.23
N LEU A 257 -12.44 18.72 -10.45
CA LEU A 257 -11.72 18.33 -11.67
C LEU A 257 -10.94 19.55 -12.16
N LEU A 258 -9.62 19.53 -12.03
CA LEU A 258 -8.76 20.64 -12.46
C LEU A 258 -8.54 20.63 -13.97
N ARG A 259 -8.38 19.43 -14.55
CA ARG A 259 -8.28 19.18 -15.99
C ARG A 259 -8.44 17.69 -16.31
N GLY A 260 -8.60 17.37 -17.58
CA GLY A 260 -8.76 16.04 -18.13
C GLY A 260 -10.19 15.56 -18.08
N SER A 261 -10.34 14.22 -18.11
CA SER A 261 -11.64 13.57 -18.23
C SER A 261 -12.04 12.83 -16.96
N LEU A 262 -13.33 12.92 -16.63
CA LEU A 262 -13.99 12.27 -15.52
C LEU A 262 -15.37 11.79 -15.96
N ARG A 263 -15.69 10.54 -15.64
CA ARG A 263 -17.07 10.03 -15.66
C ARG A 263 -17.46 9.61 -14.25
N ALA A 264 -18.52 10.19 -13.70
CA ALA A 264 -18.93 10.00 -12.32
C ALA A 264 -20.33 9.37 -12.22
N LEU A 265 -20.52 8.55 -11.19
CA LEU A 265 -21.80 8.04 -10.73
C LEU A 265 -21.89 8.29 -9.22
N THR A 266 -22.86 9.08 -8.79
CA THR A 266 -23.01 9.48 -7.39
C THR A 266 -23.69 8.40 -6.54
N GLY A 267 -23.25 8.27 -5.29
CA GLY A 267 -23.69 7.27 -4.33
C GLY A 267 -24.71 7.76 -3.31
N LEU A 268 -24.63 7.21 -2.09
CA LEU A 268 -25.60 7.34 -1.01
C LEU A 268 -25.77 8.78 -0.52
N ILE A 269 -24.70 9.60 -0.49
CA ILE A 269 -24.80 11.01 -0.09
C ILE A 269 -25.67 11.78 -1.09
N GLY A 270 -25.46 11.56 -2.39
CA GLY A 270 -26.26 12.19 -3.43
C GLY A 270 -27.73 11.77 -3.41
N LYS A 271 -28.01 10.54 -2.96
CA LYS A 271 -29.39 10.04 -2.77
C LYS A 271 -30.05 10.62 -1.51
N SER A 272 -29.29 10.81 -0.42
CA SER A 272 -29.82 11.30 0.86
C SER A 272 -30.01 12.82 0.88
N ASN A 273 -29.03 13.57 0.37
CA ASN A 273 -29.05 15.03 0.33
C ASN A 273 -28.19 15.56 -0.82
N THR A 274 -28.85 15.90 -1.92
CA THR A 274 -28.22 16.41 -3.14
C THR A 274 -27.38 17.66 -2.95
N ARG A 275 -27.71 18.51 -1.97
CA ARG A 275 -26.96 19.75 -1.68
C ARG A 275 -25.57 19.50 -1.11
N ASN A 276 -25.31 18.28 -0.64
CA ASN A 276 -24.03 17.90 -0.06
C ASN A 276 -23.07 17.30 -1.08
N VAL A 277 -23.46 17.22 -2.35
CA VAL A 277 -22.62 16.75 -3.45
C VAL A 277 -22.37 17.88 -4.45
N GLY A 278 -21.10 18.13 -4.76
CA GLY A 278 -20.71 19.17 -5.71
C GLY A 278 -19.42 18.84 -6.43
N PHE A 279 -19.39 19.17 -7.72
CA PHE A 279 -18.19 19.06 -8.55
C PHE A 279 -17.77 20.45 -8.99
N THR A 280 -16.51 20.81 -8.78
CA THR A 280 -15.94 22.09 -9.22
C THR A 280 -15.04 21.87 -10.42
N THR A 281 -15.04 22.81 -11.35
CA THR A 281 -14.16 22.85 -12.53
C THR A 281 -13.61 24.25 -12.77
N PRO A 282 -12.65 24.43 -13.70
CA PRO A 282 -12.19 25.76 -14.08
C PRO A 282 -13.31 26.68 -14.58
N THR A 283 -14.40 26.14 -15.14
CA THR A 283 -15.43 26.95 -15.82
C THR A 283 -16.78 26.98 -15.09
N ALA A 284 -17.07 26.04 -14.20
CA ALA A 284 -18.36 25.94 -13.54
C ALA A 284 -18.33 25.13 -12.23
N THR A 285 -19.37 25.32 -11.42
CA THR A 285 -19.75 24.41 -10.33
C THR A 285 -20.97 23.59 -10.76
N ILE A 286 -20.98 22.29 -10.43
CA ILE A 286 -22.02 21.35 -10.82
C ILE A 286 -22.65 20.77 -9.55
N GLY A 287 -23.95 21.00 -9.40
CA GLY A 287 -24.81 20.30 -8.45
C GLY A 287 -25.44 19.08 -9.11
N ILE A 288 -25.73 18.04 -8.33
CA ILE A 288 -26.31 16.77 -8.83
C ILE A 288 -27.63 16.45 -8.14
N ARG A 289 -28.48 15.68 -8.83
CA ARG A 289 -29.67 15.04 -8.25
C ARG A 289 -29.72 13.57 -8.69
N GLY A 290 -28.97 12.72 -8.00
CA GLY A 290 -28.89 11.27 -8.26
C GLY A 290 -28.41 10.94 -9.68
N THR A 291 -27.14 11.23 -9.97
CA THR A 291 -26.72 11.49 -11.36
C THR A 291 -25.50 10.69 -11.79
N GLY A 292 -25.53 10.28 -13.06
CA GLY A 292 -24.36 9.91 -13.83
C GLY A 292 -23.97 11.04 -14.79
N LEU A 293 -22.75 11.57 -14.67
CA LEU A 293 -22.27 12.69 -15.48
C LEU A 293 -20.86 12.46 -16.03
N ASP A 294 -20.57 13.16 -17.12
CA ASP A 294 -19.28 13.25 -17.79
C ASP A 294 -18.78 14.68 -17.75
N MET A 295 -17.49 14.83 -17.54
CA MET A 295 -16.81 16.11 -17.47
C MET A 295 -15.48 15.96 -18.23
N ASP A 296 -15.29 16.79 -19.24
CA ASP A 296 -14.05 16.86 -20.01
C ASP A 296 -13.55 18.30 -20.04
N CYS A 297 -12.46 18.56 -19.33
CA CYS A 297 -11.99 19.92 -19.05
C CYS A 297 -10.54 20.12 -19.51
N SER A 298 -10.33 21.23 -20.21
CA SER A 298 -9.03 21.89 -20.31
C SER A 298 -8.91 22.96 -19.20
N GLU A 299 -7.85 23.77 -19.24
CA GLU A 299 -7.68 24.88 -18.29
C GLU A 299 -8.70 26.01 -18.46
N ALA A 300 -9.34 26.11 -19.63
CA ALA A 300 -10.22 27.24 -19.97
C ALA A 300 -11.63 26.83 -20.41
N ASP A 301 -11.79 25.57 -20.82
CA ASP A 301 -13.02 25.08 -21.46
C ASP A 301 -13.39 23.73 -20.86
N CYS A 302 -14.67 23.53 -20.57
CA CYS A 302 -15.21 22.26 -20.11
C CYS A 302 -16.46 21.86 -20.92
N SER A 303 -16.57 20.57 -21.17
CA SER A 303 -17.79 19.92 -21.65
C SER A 303 -18.41 19.10 -20.53
N PHE A 304 -19.71 19.28 -20.33
CA PHE A 304 -20.52 18.54 -19.38
C PHE A 304 -21.56 17.73 -20.13
N PHE A 305 -21.79 16.49 -19.73
CA PHE A 305 -22.86 15.67 -20.29
C PHE A 305 -23.47 14.81 -19.18
N THR A 306 -24.79 14.70 -19.11
CA THR A 306 -25.46 13.82 -18.15
C THR A 306 -26.06 12.63 -18.87
N TRP A 307 -25.79 11.43 -18.36
CA TRP A 307 -26.31 10.17 -18.90
C TRP A 307 -27.32 9.50 -17.97
N LEU A 308 -27.48 10.00 -16.74
CA LEU A 308 -28.47 9.53 -15.77
C LEU A 308 -28.87 10.69 -14.86
N GLY A 309 -30.16 10.89 -14.61
CA GLY A 309 -30.65 11.90 -13.67
C GLY A 309 -30.49 13.34 -14.20
N THR A 310 -30.34 14.28 -13.27
CA THR A 310 -30.30 15.71 -13.58
C THR A 310 -29.05 16.36 -12.98
N ILE A 311 -28.42 17.30 -13.69
CA ILE A 311 -27.39 18.18 -13.14
C ILE A 311 -27.78 19.65 -13.29
N GLU A 312 -27.30 20.46 -12.36
CA GLU A 312 -27.36 21.92 -12.43
C GLU A 312 -25.95 22.44 -12.61
N VAL A 313 -25.68 23.08 -13.74
CA VAL A 313 -24.40 23.70 -14.05
C VAL A 313 -24.51 25.20 -13.76
N ALA A 314 -23.64 25.71 -12.90
CA ALA A 314 -23.48 27.12 -12.57
C ALA A 314 -22.16 27.62 -13.18
N PRO A 315 -22.17 28.21 -14.40
CA PRO A 315 -20.98 28.78 -15.00
C PRO A 315 -20.38 29.89 -14.13
N ASN A 316 -19.05 29.93 -14.03
CA ASN A 316 -18.34 30.92 -13.25
C ASN A 316 -18.64 32.34 -13.78
N GLY A 317 -18.99 33.26 -12.86
CA GLY A 317 -19.34 34.63 -13.22
C GLY A 317 -20.74 34.82 -13.79
N GLN A 318 -21.58 33.79 -13.81
CA GLN A 318 -22.99 33.88 -14.23
C GLN A 318 -23.93 33.53 -13.08
N THR A 319 -25.10 34.17 -13.04
CA THR A 319 -26.15 33.89 -12.05
C THR A 319 -27.17 32.86 -12.54
N ALA A 320 -27.29 32.67 -13.85
CA ALA A 320 -28.25 31.74 -14.43
C ALA A 320 -27.74 30.29 -14.35
N LEU A 321 -28.50 29.44 -13.66
CA LEU A 321 -28.27 28.00 -13.62
C LEU A 321 -28.74 27.34 -14.92
N GLN A 322 -27.96 26.39 -15.43
CA GLN A 322 -28.30 25.58 -16.58
C GLN A 322 -28.63 24.16 -16.10
N THR A 323 -29.89 23.76 -16.25
CA THR A 323 -30.33 22.41 -15.88
C THR A 323 -30.21 21.46 -17.07
N LEU A 324 -29.52 20.34 -16.89
CA LEU A 324 -29.35 19.31 -17.90
C LEU A 324 -29.98 18.00 -17.42
N GLN A 325 -30.80 17.41 -18.28
CA GLN A 325 -31.41 16.09 -18.11
C GLN A 325 -30.62 15.03 -18.89
N ALA A 326 -30.76 13.76 -18.51
CA ALA A 326 -30.12 12.65 -19.19
C ALA A 326 -30.22 12.75 -20.73
N GLY A 327 -29.08 12.61 -21.41
CA GLY A 327 -28.94 12.80 -22.86
C GLY A 327 -28.58 14.23 -23.29
N GLN A 328 -28.54 15.19 -22.37
CA GLN A 328 -28.16 16.57 -22.65
C GLN A 328 -26.74 16.86 -22.19
N GLY A 329 -26.06 17.75 -22.93
CA GLY A 329 -24.79 18.31 -22.51
C GLY A 329 -24.69 19.80 -22.73
N LEU A 330 -23.62 20.38 -22.20
CA LEU A 330 -23.32 21.80 -22.23
C LEU A 330 -21.81 21.98 -22.34
N PHE A 331 -21.38 22.78 -23.30
CA PHE A 331 -20.04 23.31 -23.36
C PHE A 331 -20.03 24.68 -22.67
N VAL A 332 -19.04 24.90 -21.80
CA VAL A 332 -18.78 26.18 -21.12
C VAL A 332 -17.31 26.49 -21.29
N GLY A 333 -17.01 27.59 -21.99
CA GLY A 333 -15.64 27.99 -22.26
C GLY A 333 -15.50 29.42 -22.71
N LYS A 334 -14.31 29.81 -23.15
CA LYS A 334 -14.01 31.18 -23.61
C LYS A 334 -14.84 31.60 -24.82
N SER A 335 -15.20 30.65 -25.68
CA SER A 335 -16.07 30.90 -26.84
C SER A 335 -17.55 31.02 -26.49
N GLY A 336 -17.89 31.02 -25.19
CA GLY A 336 -19.26 31.11 -24.70
C GLY A 336 -19.83 29.77 -24.26
N ILE A 337 -21.16 29.75 -24.13
CA ILE A 337 -21.93 28.60 -23.67
C ILE A 337 -22.78 28.08 -24.82
N ARG A 338 -22.75 26.77 -25.06
CA ARG A 338 -23.57 26.13 -26.10
C ARG A 338 -24.00 24.72 -25.69
N PRO A 339 -25.19 24.27 -26.11
CA PRO A 339 -25.63 22.90 -25.85
C PRO A 339 -24.80 21.88 -26.63
N LEU A 340 -24.72 20.66 -26.09
CA LEU A 340 -24.16 19.47 -26.72
C LEU A 340 -25.25 18.41 -26.86
N THR A 341 -25.26 17.73 -28.00
CA THR A 341 -26.24 16.67 -28.33
C THR A 341 -25.67 15.27 -28.17
N ALA A 342 -24.39 15.14 -27.84
CA ALA A 342 -23.68 13.87 -27.67
C ALA A 342 -22.59 14.01 -26.58
N PRO A 343 -22.22 12.91 -25.90
CA PRO A 343 -21.13 12.91 -24.94
C PRO A 343 -19.78 13.16 -25.62
N THR A 344 -18.79 13.64 -24.84
CA THR A 344 -17.41 13.84 -25.32
C THR A 344 -16.47 12.71 -24.91
N LEU A 345 -16.92 11.79 -24.04
CA LEU A 345 -16.10 10.75 -23.42
C LEU A 345 -16.50 9.34 -23.87
N ASP A 346 -16.41 9.06 -25.16
CA ASP A 346 -16.87 7.77 -25.72
C ASP A 346 -16.01 6.57 -25.27
N ASN A 347 -14.71 6.78 -25.05
CA ASN A 347 -13.76 5.71 -24.73
C ASN A 347 -13.50 5.50 -23.22
N LEU A 348 -14.10 6.33 -22.37
CA LEU A 348 -13.99 6.18 -20.92
C LEU A 348 -15.15 5.32 -20.41
N PRO A 349 -14.92 4.14 -19.80
CA PRO A 349 -16.02 3.25 -19.44
C PRO A 349 -16.86 3.88 -18.34
N ARG A 350 -18.11 3.42 -18.25
CA ARG A 350 -18.97 3.84 -17.15
C ARG A 350 -18.52 3.20 -15.84
N PRO A 351 -18.44 3.95 -14.72
CA PRO A 351 -17.97 3.43 -13.44
C PRO A 351 -18.80 2.27 -12.87
N ASP A 352 -20.07 2.16 -13.25
CA ASP A 352 -20.97 1.05 -12.87
C ASP A 352 -20.61 -0.27 -13.57
N THR A 353 -19.92 -0.22 -14.72
CA THR A 353 -19.47 -1.42 -15.44
C THR A 353 -18.24 -2.08 -14.83
N VAL A 354 -17.53 -1.37 -13.95
CA VAL A 354 -16.38 -1.93 -13.23
C VAL A 354 -16.89 -2.60 -11.94
N PRO A 355 -16.66 -3.91 -11.76
CA PRO A 355 -17.08 -4.60 -10.55
C PRO A 355 -16.27 -4.07 -9.35
N VAL A 356 -16.98 -3.61 -8.32
CA VAL A 356 -16.38 -3.08 -7.10
C VAL A 356 -17.11 -3.68 -5.91
N ASN A 357 -16.37 -4.35 -5.03
CA ASN A 357 -16.87 -4.81 -3.73
C ASN A 357 -16.55 -3.76 -2.66
N VAL A 358 -17.49 -2.86 -2.41
CA VAL A 358 -17.33 -1.74 -1.45
C VAL A 358 -17.14 -2.29 -0.02
N GLN A 359 -17.81 -3.39 0.34
CA GLN A 359 -17.63 -4.01 1.65
C GLN A 359 -16.19 -4.52 1.83
N GLN A 360 -15.62 -5.22 0.85
CA GLN A 360 -14.23 -5.68 0.94
C GLN A 360 -13.23 -4.50 1.04
N LEU A 361 -13.50 -3.42 0.28
CA LEU A 361 -12.64 -2.25 0.27
C LEU A 361 -12.66 -1.47 1.59
N PHE A 362 -13.81 -1.36 2.27
CA PHE A 362 -13.99 -0.40 3.37
C PHE A 362 -14.56 -0.95 4.67
N ALA A 363 -15.12 -2.17 4.68
CA ALA A 363 -15.76 -2.70 5.87
C ALA A 363 -14.75 -2.96 7.00
N SER A 364 -15.25 -2.77 8.23
CA SER A 364 -14.58 -3.01 9.49
C SER A 364 -15.51 -3.74 10.45
N GLY A 365 -14.95 -4.53 11.38
CA GLY A 365 -15.69 -5.18 12.46
C GLY A 365 -16.00 -6.66 12.27
N SER A 366 -15.39 -7.31 11.28
CA SER A 366 -15.55 -8.76 11.05
C SER A 366 -14.50 -9.63 11.76
N VAL A 367 -13.63 -9.03 12.58
CA VAL A 367 -12.46 -9.69 13.19
C VAL A 367 -12.39 -9.32 14.67
N SER A 368 -12.20 -10.32 15.52
CA SER A 368 -11.91 -10.14 16.94
C SER A 368 -10.43 -9.81 17.12
N PRO A 369 -10.06 -8.87 18.02
CA PRO A 369 -8.65 -8.63 18.35
C PRO A 369 -7.96 -9.86 18.98
N ASP A 370 -8.74 -10.85 19.43
CA ASP A 370 -8.27 -12.10 20.04
C ASP A 370 -8.15 -13.27 19.07
N ASP A 371 -8.44 -13.06 17.79
CA ASP A 371 -8.33 -14.10 16.75
C ASP A 371 -6.86 -14.49 16.51
N GLU A 372 -6.61 -15.75 16.20
CA GLU A 372 -5.28 -16.24 15.86
C GLU A 372 -4.98 -16.07 14.36
N GLY A 373 -3.85 -15.44 14.03
CA GLY A 373 -3.50 -15.16 12.64
C GLY A 373 -2.53 -14.00 12.49
N LEU A 374 -2.41 -13.48 11.27
CA LEU A 374 -1.55 -12.34 10.98
C LEU A 374 -2.33 -11.05 11.17
N PHE A 375 -1.84 -10.15 12.03
CA PHE A 375 -2.27 -8.76 12.11
C PHE A 375 -1.23 -7.84 11.48
N VAL A 376 -1.71 -6.84 10.72
CA VAL A 376 -0.86 -5.82 10.12
C VAL A 376 -1.46 -4.44 10.41
N PHE A 377 -0.66 -3.53 10.91
CA PHE A 377 -1.05 -2.14 11.13
C PHE A 377 -0.20 -1.20 10.30
N VAL A 378 -0.86 -0.37 9.49
CA VAL A 378 -0.19 0.56 8.59
C VAL A 378 -0.14 1.93 9.24
N ARG A 379 1.05 2.37 9.63
CA ARG A 379 1.26 3.69 10.25
C ARG A 379 1.35 4.79 9.22
N ASP A 380 1.93 4.48 8.07
CA ASP A 380 1.96 5.32 6.89
C ASP A 380 2.08 4.48 5.62
N GLY A 381 1.65 4.98 4.47
CA GLY A 381 1.77 4.25 3.20
C GLY A 381 0.64 3.27 2.91
N HIS A 382 0.96 2.23 2.11
CA HIS A 382 0.00 1.24 1.64
C HIS A 382 0.55 -0.19 1.74
N ILE A 383 -0.30 -1.08 2.22
CA ILE A 383 -0.06 -2.52 2.32
C ILE A 383 -1.20 -3.27 1.64
N GLU A 384 -0.84 -4.35 0.94
CA GLU A 384 -1.78 -5.36 0.49
C GLU A 384 -1.51 -6.66 1.25
N ILE A 385 -2.56 -7.29 1.78
CA ILE A 385 -2.49 -8.64 2.34
C ILE A 385 -3.18 -9.58 1.38
N VAL A 386 -2.46 -10.55 0.83
CA VAL A 386 -2.99 -11.59 -0.05
C VAL A 386 -2.98 -12.92 0.68
N SER A 387 -4.17 -13.45 0.98
CA SER A 387 -4.36 -14.80 1.52
C SER A 387 -4.63 -15.79 0.39
N THR A 388 -4.97 -17.03 0.74
CA THR A 388 -5.38 -18.06 -0.23
C THR A 388 -6.75 -17.81 -0.86
N LYS A 389 -7.59 -16.95 -0.26
CA LYS A 389 -8.97 -16.70 -0.73
C LYS A 389 -9.21 -15.26 -1.16
N GLU A 390 -8.53 -14.30 -0.53
CA GLU A 390 -8.90 -12.90 -0.61
C GLU A 390 -7.66 -12.00 -0.58
N ALA A 391 -7.83 -10.78 -1.10
CA ALA A 391 -6.88 -9.70 -0.93
C ALA A 391 -7.52 -8.56 -0.11
N LEU A 392 -6.75 -7.97 0.80
CA LEU A 392 -7.16 -6.87 1.65
C LEU A 392 -6.22 -5.68 1.48
N GLN A 393 -6.78 -4.52 1.20
CA GLN A 393 -6.05 -3.29 0.88
C GLN A 393 -6.06 -2.31 2.04
N LEU A 394 -4.92 -2.09 2.67
CA LEU A 394 -4.76 -1.26 3.87
C LEU A 394 -4.00 0.03 3.53
N GLY A 395 -4.55 1.17 3.94
CA GLY A 395 -3.86 2.45 3.94
C GLY A 395 -3.43 2.88 5.33
N ARG A 396 -2.76 4.03 5.41
CA ARG A 396 -2.43 4.72 6.66
C ARG A 396 -3.58 4.73 7.66
N GLY A 397 -3.28 4.31 8.88
CA GLY A 397 -4.19 4.24 10.03
C GLY A 397 -5.03 2.97 10.09
N GLU A 398 -4.98 2.11 9.07
CA GLU A 398 -5.77 0.88 9.02
C GLU A 398 -5.01 -0.30 9.65
N THR A 399 -5.76 -1.12 10.40
CA THR A 399 -5.35 -2.47 10.81
C THR A 399 -6.09 -3.49 9.97
N GLY A 400 -5.38 -4.50 9.47
CA GLY A 400 -5.96 -5.67 8.83
C GLY A 400 -5.51 -6.96 9.47
N TYR A 401 -6.21 -8.03 9.10
CA TYR A 401 -6.03 -9.37 9.62
C TYR A 401 -6.13 -10.39 8.48
N ALA A 402 -5.37 -11.48 8.59
CA ALA A 402 -5.49 -12.68 7.78
C ALA A 402 -5.43 -13.94 8.65
N GLY A 403 -6.52 -14.69 8.65
CA GLY A 403 -6.69 -15.90 9.44
C GLY A 403 -6.16 -17.17 8.77
N LEU A 404 -6.08 -18.24 9.56
CA LEU A 404 -5.68 -19.58 9.10
C LEU A 404 -6.67 -20.19 8.10
N ASP A 405 -7.92 -19.73 8.10
CA ASP A 405 -8.97 -20.16 7.17
C ASP A 405 -8.88 -19.45 5.80
N GLY A 406 -7.89 -18.58 5.63
CA GLY A 406 -7.67 -17.78 4.43
C GLY A 406 -8.58 -16.56 4.34
N LYS A 407 -9.44 -16.27 5.32
CA LYS A 407 -10.25 -15.04 5.29
C LYS A 407 -9.42 -13.84 5.73
N THR A 408 -9.76 -12.69 5.16
CA THR A 408 -9.16 -11.41 5.50
C THR A 408 -10.21 -10.46 6.08
N GLY A 409 -9.78 -9.49 6.88
CA GLY A 409 -10.71 -8.50 7.42
C GLY A 409 -10.05 -7.40 8.21
N ARG A 410 -10.87 -6.45 8.68
CA ARG A 410 -10.42 -5.36 9.56
C ARG A 410 -11.12 -5.50 10.91
N PRO A 411 -10.40 -5.52 12.04
CA PRO A 411 -11.03 -5.48 13.35
C PRO A 411 -11.74 -4.14 13.55
N ALA A 412 -12.76 -4.09 14.42
CA ALA A 412 -13.48 -2.84 14.73
C ALA A 412 -12.58 -1.82 15.43
N ASN A 413 -11.68 -2.32 16.27
CA ASN A 413 -10.71 -1.54 17.03
C ASN A 413 -9.29 -2.01 16.70
N ILE A 414 -8.32 -1.12 16.82
CA ILE A 414 -6.90 -1.46 16.73
C ILE A 414 -6.56 -2.34 17.95
N PRO A 415 -5.97 -3.54 17.76
CA PRO A 415 -5.57 -4.38 18.90
C PRO A 415 -4.54 -3.69 19.78
N LEU A 416 -4.69 -3.80 21.11
CA LEU A 416 -3.89 -3.08 22.08
C LEU A 416 -2.39 -3.43 22.00
N PHE A 417 -2.06 -4.70 21.74
CA PHE A 417 -0.68 -5.19 21.58
C PHE A 417 0.11 -4.55 20.40
N ILE A 418 -0.59 -3.95 19.42
CA ILE A 418 0.02 -3.17 18.33
C ILE A 418 -0.10 -1.67 18.62
N GLN A 419 -1.27 -1.22 19.10
CA GLN A 419 -1.53 0.19 19.38
C GLN A 419 -0.53 0.75 20.40
N TYR A 420 -0.19 -0.04 21.41
CA TYR A 420 0.70 0.31 22.52
C TYR A 420 1.98 -0.53 22.52
N ASP A 421 2.49 -0.87 21.34
CA ASP A 421 3.74 -1.61 21.20
C ASP A 421 4.92 -0.83 21.81
N LYS A 422 5.58 -1.45 22.79
CA LYS A 422 6.72 -0.88 23.52
C LYS A 422 8.06 -1.15 22.84
N VAL A 423 8.09 -1.89 21.72
CA VAL A 423 9.37 -2.14 21.04
C VAL A 423 9.98 -0.84 20.49
N PRO A 424 11.32 -0.73 20.50
CA PRO A 424 11.98 0.46 19.97
C PRO A 424 11.61 0.73 18.51
N LEU A 425 11.42 2.00 18.16
CA LEU A 425 11.17 2.40 16.78
C LEU A 425 12.36 2.02 15.88
N PRO A 426 12.14 1.58 14.63
CA PRO A 426 13.24 1.19 13.74
C PRO A 426 14.24 2.30 13.47
N ASN A 427 13.86 3.57 13.59
CA ASN A 427 14.71 4.74 13.38
C ASN A 427 15.21 5.39 14.69
N THR A 428 15.05 4.73 15.84
CA THR A 428 15.49 5.30 17.12
C THR A 428 17.00 5.49 17.17
N THR A 429 17.45 6.68 17.56
CA THR A 429 18.88 7.01 17.72
C THR A 429 19.45 6.48 19.04
N ASN A 430 18.61 6.27 20.05
CA ASN A 430 18.99 5.69 21.34
C ASN A 430 17.94 4.71 21.86
N PRO A 431 17.96 3.44 21.38
CA PRO A 431 17.00 2.42 21.78
C PRO A 431 17.08 2.02 23.26
N VAL A 432 18.16 2.37 23.97
CA VAL A 432 18.38 2.02 25.38
C VAL A 432 17.53 2.88 26.33
N LEU A 433 17.34 4.17 26.00
CA LEU A 433 16.63 5.14 26.86
C LEU A 433 15.10 4.96 26.87
N LEU A 434 14.50 4.55 25.75
CA LEU A 434 13.04 4.36 25.63
C LEU A 434 12.48 3.33 26.62
N ASN A 435 13.26 2.28 26.93
CA ASN A 435 12.82 1.21 27.81
C ASN A 435 12.98 1.57 29.30
N LEU A 436 13.96 2.39 29.68
CA LEU A 436 14.07 2.87 31.07
C LEU A 436 12.85 3.69 31.49
N LEU A 437 12.28 4.48 30.57
CA LEU A 437 11.05 5.23 30.83
C LEU A 437 9.78 4.34 30.76
N GLY A 438 9.79 3.31 29.90
CA GLY A 438 8.67 2.38 29.74
C GLY A 438 8.54 1.33 30.86
N ASP A 439 9.66 0.92 31.46
CA ASP A 439 9.70 -0.03 32.60
C ASP A 439 9.43 0.67 33.95
N LEU A 440 9.64 2.00 34.03
CA LEU A 440 9.37 2.79 35.24
C LEU A 440 7.91 3.25 35.39
N GLY A 441 7.00 2.88 34.47
CA GLY A 441 5.57 3.18 34.60
C GLY A 441 5.24 4.69 34.65
N THR A 442 6.15 5.56 34.23
CA THR A 442 5.90 7.00 34.20
C THR A 442 5.08 7.34 32.96
N GLY A 443 3.77 7.44 33.13
CA GLY A 443 2.88 8.03 32.15
C GLY A 443 3.39 9.41 31.73
N ALA A 444 3.32 9.70 30.43
CA ALA A 444 3.63 11.00 29.86
C ALA A 444 2.57 12.05 30.25
N ASN A 445 2.45 12.33 31.56
CA ASN A 445 1.55 13.33 32.11
C ASN A 445 2.25 14.27 33.10
N GLN A 446 3.56 14.41 32.98
CA GLN A 446 4.33 15.47 33.63
C GLN A 446 5.50 15.91 32.73
N GLN A 447 5.20 16.71 31.71
CA GLN A 447 6.13 17.77 31.34
C GLN A 447 5.53 19.08 31.84
N CYS A 448 6.33 19.77 32.65
CA CYS A 448 6.01 20.98 33.38
C CYS A 448 5.55 22.14 32.48
N ARG A 449 4.80 23.05 33.12
CA ARG A 449 4.14 24.26 32.60
C ARG A 449 4.84 25.00 31.47
#